data_AF-A0A1C4YRR4-F1
#
_entry.id   AF-A0A1C4YRR4-F1
#
_cell.length_a   1.000
_cell.length_b   1.000
_cell.length_c   1.000
_cell.angle_alpha   90.00
_cell.angle_beta   90.00
_cell.angle_gamma   90.00
#
_symmetry.space_group_name_H-M   'P 1'
#
loop_
_entity.id
_entity.type
_entity.pdbx_description
1 polymer ?
#
loop_
_entity_poly.entity_id
_entity_poly.type
_entity_poly.pdbx_seq_one_letter_code
_entity_poly.pdbx_strand_id
1 'polypeptide(L)'
;MAELPGTWSVPVVRADFTDDAVWNRIREWIAQPTEEGFGADVDFVEDRALNGLDEATIVAGYPPSYPHEYRHPALFVVDAVAVSTSDHPVLVINLSARVDARPFRALPRQVQAIQNNLSLANMDYIEFATSAGADGVFRGF
;
A
#
# COMPACT_ATOMS: atom_id res chain seq x y z
N MET A 1 -9.37 16.35 -6.00
CA MET A 1 -8.79 15.12 -5.42
C MET A 1 -7.98 15.54 -4.21
N ALA A 2 -8.02 14.78 -3.12
CA ALA A 2 -7.17 15.08 -1.98
C ALA A 2 -5.70 14.84 -2.36
N GLU A 3 -4.78 15.70 -1.94
CA GLU A 3 -3.34 15.49 -2.18
C GLU A 3 -2.80 14.41 -1.23
N LEU A 4 -1.80 13.65 -1.68
CA LEU A 4 -1.06 12.78 -0.74
C LEU A 4 -0.16 13.67 0.14
N PRO A 5 -0.04 13.35 1.44
CA PRO A 5 0.91 14.05 2.28
C PRO A 5 2.35 13.74 1.84
N GLY A 6 3.23 14.71 2.07
CA GLY A 6 4.67 14.50 1.97
C GLY A 6 5.16 13.64 3.14
N THR A 7 5.50 12.39 2.88
CA THR A 7 6.03 11.44 3.87
C THR A 7 7.53 11.21 3.66
N TRP A 8 8.24 10.87 4.73
CA TRP A 8 9.66 10.53 4.66
C TRP A 8 9.86 9.12 4.12
N SER A 9 8.97 8.22 4.52
CA SER A 9 8.94 6.80 4.17
C SER A 9 7.66 6.45 3.40
N VAL A 10 7.57 5.24 2.82
CA VAL A 10 6.47 4.88 1.92
C VAL A 10 5.13 4.95 2.68
N PRO A 11 4.12 5.68 2.18
CA PRO A 11 2.89 5.92 2.93
C PRO A 11 2.02 4.66 3.03
N VAL A 12 1.50 4.43 4.24
CA VAL A 12 0.34 3.56 4.51
C VAL A 12 -0.82 4.46 4.93
N VAL A 13 -1.72 4.75 3.99
CA VAL A 13 -2.85 5.64 4.19
C VAL A 13 -4.03 4.90 4.79
N ARG A 14 -4.53 5.41 5.91
CA ARG A 14 -5.83 5.03 6.45
C ARG A 14 -6.93 5.72 5.64
N ALA A 15 -7.65 4.95 4.83
CA ALA A 15 -8.80 5.43 4.06
C ALA A 15 -10.14 5.00 4.66
N ASP A 16 -10.16 4.01 5.55
CA ASP A 16 -11.32 3.67 6.35
C ASP A 16 -11.03 3.86 7.85
N PHE A 17 -11.89 4.64 8.49
CA PHE A 17 -11.81 4.98 9.91
C PHE A 17 -12.95 4.39 10.76
N THR A 18 -13.70 3.41 10.27
CA THR A 18 -14.83 2.81 11.02
C THR A 18 -14.38 1.91 12.16
N ASP A 19 -13.15 1.38 12.13
CA ASP A 19 -12.62 0.45 13.15
C ASP A 19 -11.16 0.77 13.49
N ASP A 20 -10.93 1.33 14.68
CA ASP A 20 -9.59 1.64 15.20
C ASP A 20 -8.82 0.37 15.62
N ALA A 21 -9.51 -0.69 16.03
CA ALA A 21 -8.87 -1.93 16.47
C ALA A 21 -8.28 -2.68 15.26
N VAL A 22 -9.01 -2.73 14.15
CA VAL A 22 -8.50 -3.30 12.89
C VAL A 22 -7.35 -2.47 12.34
N TRP A 23 -7.46 -1.13 12.36
CA TRP A 23 -6.35 -0.25 11.97
C TRP A 23 -5.08 -0.52 12.76
N ASN A 24 -5.17 -0.57 14.10
CA ASN A 24 -4.01 -0.83 14.96
C ASN A 24 -3.41 -2.22 14.70
N ARG A 25 -4.23 -3.24 14.47
CA ARG A 25 -3.77 -4.59 14.11
C ARG A 25 -3.00 -4.61 12.79
N ILE A 26 -3.49 -3.92 11.77
CA ILE A 26 -2.80 -3.81 10.47
C ILE A 26 -1.44 -3.12 10.66
N ARG A 27 -1.38 -2.04 11.44
CA ARG A 27 -0.11 -1.36 11.76
C ARG A 27 0.88 -2.30 12.44
N GLU A 28 0.42 -3.05 13.45
CA GLU A 28 1.25 -4.02 14.17
C GLU A 28 1.82 -5.09 13.22
N TRP A 29 1.01 -5.61 12.30
CA TRP A 29 1.46 -6.60 11.33
C TRP A 29 2.41 -6.06 10.28
N ILE A 30 2.23 -4.81 9.84
CA ILE A 30 3.16 -4.13 8.91
C ILE A 30 4.50 -3.84 9.61
N ALA A 31 4.45 -3.41 10.87
CA ALA A 31 5.63 -3.05 11.65
C ALA A 31 6.40 -4.28 12.19
N GLN A 32 5.80 -5.46 12.15
CA GLN A 32 6.45 -6.70 12.60
C GLN A 32 7.64 -7.05 11.67
N PRO A 33 8.87 -7.18 12.20
CA PRO A 33 10.01 -7.60 11.39
C PRO A 33 9.85 -9.03 10.86
N THR A 34 10.51 -9.34 9.75
CA THR A 34 10.66 -10.72 9.26
C THR A 34 11.50 -11.56 10.23
N GLU A 35 11.57 -12.87 10.02
CA GLU A 35 12.41 -13.77 10.83
C GLU A 35 13.90 -13.38 10.77
N GLU A 36 14.34 -12.82 9.65
CA GLU A 36 15.68 -12.29 9.43
C GLU A 36 15.90 -10.88 10.01
N GLY A 37 14.88 -10.28 10.62
CA GLY A 37 14.95 -8.99 11.30
C GLY A 37 14.73 -7.77 10.39
N PHE A 38 14.24 -7.95 9.17
CA PHE A 38 13.93 -6.82 8.28
C PHE A 38 12.58 -6.19 8.59
N GLY A 39 12.51 -4.86 8.67
CA GLY A 39 11.26 -4.10 8.84
C GLY A 39 10.85 -3.37 7.56
N ALA A 40 9.58 -2.97 7.49
CA ALA A 40 9.09 -2.05 6.47
C ALA A 40 9.45 -0.60 6.85
N ASP A 41 10.01 0.16 5.92
CA ASP A 41 10.22 1.60 6.06
C ASP A 41 8.99 2.35 5.54
N VAL A 42 8.04 2.61 6.44
CA VAL A 42 6.73 3.17 6.13
C VAL A 42 6.29 4.27 7.09
N ASP A 43 5.53 5.24 6.59
CA ASP A 43 4.84 6.26 7.38
C ASP A 43 3.34 5.97 7.40
N PHE A 44 2.75 5.82 8.60
CA PHE A 44 1.30 5.67 8.74
C PHE A 44 0.62 7.04 8.69
N VAL A 45 -0.30 7.21 7.75
CA VAL A 45 -1.01 8.46 7.48
C VAL A 45 -2.46 8.36 7.96
N GLU A 46 -2.84 9.23 8.89
CA GLU A 46 -4.19 9.31 9.48
C GLU A 46 -4.87 10.67 9.19
N ASP A 47 -4.89 11.08 7.93
CA ASP A 47 -5.61 12.27 7.49
C ASP A 47 -7.08 11.96 7.16
N ARG A 48 -8.01 12.55 7.92
CA ARG A 48 -9.46 12.35 7.72
C ARG A 48 -9.96 12.85 6.37
N ALA A 49 -9.23 13.74 5.68
CA ALA A 49 -9.54 14.15 4.31
C ALA A 49 -9.41 13.01 3.30
N LEU A 50 -8.69 11.93 3.65
CA LEU A 50 -8.51 10.73 2.84
C LEU A 50 -9.53 9.63 3.18
N ASN A 51 -10.50 9.88 4.07
CA ASN A 51 -11.55 8.92 4.38
C ASN A 51 -12.43 8.64 3.15
N GLY A 52 -12.68 7.37 2.87
CA GLY A 52 -13.45 6.90 1.72
C GLY A 52 -12.69 6.92 0.40
N LEU A 53 -11.36 7.05 0.42
CA LEU A 53 -10.54 7.02 -0.80
C LEU A 53 -10.68 5.65 -1.50
N ASP A 54 -11.30 5.65 -2.68
CA ASP A 54 -11.56 4.44 -3.47
C ASP A 54 -10.45 4.16 -4.50
N GLU A 55 -10.30 2.88 -4.87
CA GLU A 55 -9.28 2.41 -5.81
C GLU A 55 -9.32 3.14 -7.17
N ALA A 56 -10.51 3.33 -7.73
CA ALA A 56 -10.67 3.92 -9.07
C ALA A 56 -10.23 5.39 -9.09
N THR A 57 -10.61 6.14 -8.06
CA THR A 57 -10.16 7.51 -7.78
C THR A 57 -8.65 7.54 -7.66
N ILE A 58 -8.05 6.57 -6.96
CA ILE A 58 -6.59 6.58 -6.77
C ILE A 58 -5.86 6.32 -8.09
N VAL A 59 -6.20 5.24 -8.78
CA VAL A 59 -5.56 4.79 -10.02
C VAL A 59 -5.72 5.82 -11.13
N ALA A 60 -6.89 6.45 -11.26
CA ALA A 60 -7.15 7.41 -12.31
C ALA A 60 -6.50 8.78 -12.05
N GLY A 61 -6.29 9.17 -10.79
CA GLY A 61 -5.89 10.54 -10.49
C GLY A 61 -4.51 10.75 -9.91
N TYR A 62 -3.98 9.83 -9.09
CA TYR A 62 -2.67 10.07 -8.46
C TYR A 62 -1.50 9.88 -9.43
N PRO A 63 -1.41 8.78 -10.23
CA PRO A 63 -0.30 8.64 -11.17
C PRO A 63 -0.18 9.82 -12.15
N PRO A 64 -1.27 10.37 -12.73
CA PRO A 64 -1.20 11.58 -13.56
C PRO A 64 -0.91 12.87 -12.79
N SER A 65 -1.27 12.94 -11.50
CA SER A 65 -1.01 14.13 -10.66
C SER A 65 0.43 14.16 -10.14
N TYR A 66 1.10 13.01 -10.07
CA TYR A 66 2.48 12.88 -9.58
C TYR A 66 3.42 12.16 -10.56
N PRO A 67 3.50 12.55 -11.84
CA PRO A 67 4.28 11.83 -12.86
C PRO A 67 5.79 11.90 -12.62
N HIS A 68 6.25 12.89 -11.86
CA HIS A 68 7.67 13.15 -11.57
C HIS A 68 7.96 13.47 -10.09
N GLU A 69 6.93 13.59 -9.23
CA GLU A 69 7.04 14.33 -7.96
C GLU A 69 6.60 13.58 -6.69
N TYR A 70 6.07 12.36 -6.76
CA TYR A 70 5.89 11.58 -5.53
C TYR A 70 7.16 10.83 -5.17
N ARG A 71 7.64 11.03 -3.94
CA ARG A 71 8.92 10.46 -3.44
C ARG A 71 8.93 8.93 -3.46
N HIS A 72 7.76 8.30 -3.41
CA HIS A 72 7.62 6.86 -3.20
C HIS A 72 7.03 6.17 -4.44
N PRO A 73 7.57 5.02 -4.85
CA PRO A 73 7.11 4.33 -6.06
C PRO A 73 5.72 3.71 -5.91
N ALA A 74 5.24 3.53 -4.67
CA ALA A 74 3.97 2.92 -4.35
C ALA A 74 3.28 3.62 -3.18
N LEU A 75 1.99 3.32 -3.04
CA LEU A 75 1.13 3.72 -1.92
C LEU A 75 0.38 2.49 -1.40
N PHE A 76 0.35 2.32 -0.09
CA PHE A 76 -0.50 1.33 0.56
C PHE A 76 -1.75 2.02 1.12
N VAL A 77 -2.92 1.40 0.95
CA VAL A 77 -4.19 1.95 1.43
C VAL A 77 -4.94 0.90 2.25
N VAL A 78 -5.31 1.31 3.48
CA VAL A 78 -6.22 0.58 4.36
C VAL A 78 -7.62 1.14 4.14
N ASP A 79 -8.31 0.58 3.14
CA ASP A 79 -9.67 0.94 2.73
C ASP A 79 -10.73 0.02 3.39
N ALA A 80 -11.98 0.19 2.98
CA ALA A 80 -13.10 -0.58 3.53
C ALA A 80 -12.97 -2.10 3.33
N VAL A 81 -12.31 -2.55 2.25
CA VAL A 81 -12.07 -3.97 2.01
C VAL A 81 -11.01 -4.51 2.98
N ALA A 82 -9.93 -3.75 3.22
CA ALA A 82 -8.94 -4.10 4.23
C ALA A 82 -9.57 -4.16 5.64
N VAL A 83 -10.51 -3.28 5.95
CA VAL A 83 -11.20 -3.28 7.26
C VAL A 83 -12.18 -4.45 7.40
N SER A 84 -12.94 -4.77 6.36
CA SER A 84 -14.03 -5.76 6.42
C SER A 84 -13.64 -7.21 6.15
N THR A 85 -12.46 -7.47 5.59
CA THR A 85 -11.98 -8.82 5.25
C THR A 85 -11.09 -9.39 6.35
N SER A 86 -11.22 -10.69 6.68
CA SER A 86 -10.50 -11.32 7.81
C SER A 86 -8.97 -11.23 7.73
N ASP A 87 -8.42 -11.29 6.52
CA ASP A 87 -6.97 -11.27 6.28
C ASP A 87 -6.43 -9.83 6.15
N HIS A 88 -7.32 -8.84 6.24
CA HIS A 88 -7.05 -7.42 6.15
C HIS A 88 -6.15 -6.99 4.98
N PRO A 89 -6.41 -7.44 3.73
CA PRO A 89 -5.52 -7.21 2.62
C PRO A 89 -5.51 -5.72 2.22
N VAL A 90 -4.35 -5.09 2.36
CA VAL A 90 -4.14 -3.69 2.01
C VAL A 90 -4.06 -3.53 0.50
N LEU A 91 -4.62 -2.44 -0.01
CA LEU A 91 -4.53 -2.10 -1.43
C LEU A 91 -3.13 -1.55 -1.71
N VAL A 92 -2.49 -2.05 -2.76
CA VAL A 92 -1.16 -1.63 -3.20
C VAL A 92 -1.33 -0.93 -4.54
N ILE A 93 -0.96 0.35 -4.59
CA ILE A 93 -1.10 1.20 -5.78
C ILE A 93 0.28 1.53 -6.30
N ASN A 94 0.49 1.35 -7.61
CA ASN A 94 1.66 1.87 -8.29
C ASN A 94 1.49 3.38 -8.52
N LEU A 95 2.44 4.18 -8.06
CA LEU A 95 2.50 5.61 -8.35
C LEU A 95 3.52 5.95 -9.44
N SER A 96 4.32 4.97 -9.87
CA SER A 96 5.27 5.14 -10.96
C SER A 96 4.57 5.13 -12.31
N ALA A 97 4.59 6.26 -13.03
CA ALA A 97 4.10 6.36 -14.40
C ALA A 97 4.92 5.54 -15.42
N ARG A 98 6.06 4.96 -15.02
CA ARG A 98 6.95 4.19 -15.92
C ARG A 98 6.50 2.74 -16.10
N VAL A 99 5.69 2.22 -15.19
CA VAL A 99 5.24 0.83 -15.19
C VAL A 99 3.71 0.87 -15.20
N ASP A 100 3.09 0.42 -16.28
CA ASP A 100 1.64 0.28 -16.30
C ASP A 100 1.27 -1.07 -15.68
N ALA A 101 0.78 -1.04 -14.44
CA ALA A 101 0.36 -2.22 -13.72
C ALA A 101 -0.89 -1.92 -12.89
N ARG A 102 -1.84 -2.85 -12.96
CA ARG A 102 -3.08 -2.78 -12.20
C ARG A 102 -2.79 -2.84 -10.70
N PRO A 103 -3.58 -2.14 -9.87
CA PRO A 103 -3.51 -2.32 -8.43
C PRO A 103 -3.76 -3.77 -8.05
N PHE A 104 -3.16 -4.19 -6.94
CA PHE A 104 -3.37 -5.50 -6.35
C PHE A 104 -3.48 -5.36 -4.83
N ARG A 105 -3.83 -6.45 -4.16
CA ARG A 105 -3.97 -6.50 -2.71
C ARG A 105 -2.80 -7.25 -2.11
N ALA A 106 -2.34 -6.91 -0.91
CA ALA A 106 -1.31 -7.66 -0.21
C ALA A 106 -1.70 -7.88 1.25
N LEU A 107 -1.30 -9.01 1.82
CA LEU A 107 -1.40 -9.18 3.27
C LEU A 107 -0.53 -8.12 3.98
N PRO A 108 -0.95 -7.58 5.13
CA PRO A 108 -0.16 -6.61 5.90
C PRO A 108 1.29 -7.05 6.14
N ARG A 109 1.51 -8.35 6.42
CA ARG A 109 2.86 -8.93 6.63
C ARG A 109 3.76 -8.93 5.40
N GLN A 110 3.19 -8.75 4.20
CA GLN A 110 3.94 -8.70 2.94
C GLN A 110 4.33 -7.28 2.53
N VAL A 111 3.88 -6.25 3.26
CA VAL A 111 4.23 -4.84 2.97
C VAL A 111 5.74 -4.62 3.02
N GLN A 112 6.45 -5.24 3.97
CA GLN A 112 7.91 -5.16 4.07
C GLN A 112 8.61 -5.66 2.79
N ALA A 113 8.17 -6.79 2.24
CA ALA A 113 8.79 -7.38 1.06
C ALA A 113 8.58 -6.48 -0.17
N ILE A 114 7.36 -5.96 -0.35
CA ILE A 114 7.03 -5.05 -1.45
C ILE A 114 7.81 -3.74 -1.30
N GLN A 115 7.71 -3.09 -0.14
CA GLN A 115 8.31 -1.78 0.10
C GLN A 115 9.82 -1.82 -0.09
N ASN A 116 10.53 -2.78 0.52
CA ASN A 116 11.98 -2.85 0.42
C ASN A 116 12.46 -3.15 -1.00
N ASN A 117 11.83 -4.09 -1.71
CA ASN A 117 12.26 -4.42 -3.06
C ASN A 117 12.00 -3.28 -4.06
N LEU A 118 10.86 -2.59 -3.96
CA LEU A 118 10.58 -1.43 -4.81
C LEU A 118 11.52 -0.26 -4.50
N SER A 119 11.80 0.00 -3.23
CA SER A 119 12.67 1.12 -2.81
C SER A 119 14.13 0.89 -3.20
N LEU A 120 14.58 -0.36 -3.23
CA LEU A 120 15.94 -0.75 -3.62
C LEU A 120 16.08 -1.10 -5.10
N ALA A 121 14.98 -1.07 -5.87
CA ALA A 121 14.92 -1.52 -7.26
C ALA A 121 15.44 -2.95 -7.47
N ASN A 122 15.18 -3.85 -6.50
CA ASN A 122 15.51 -5.27 -6.61
C ASN A 122 14.48 -6.05 -7.43
N MET A 123 13.21 -5.64 -7.36
CA MET A 123 12.09 -6.21 -8.11
C MET A 123 11.14 -5.10 -8.52
N ASP A 124 10.43 -5.32 -9.61
CA ASP A 124 9.43 -4.40 -10.14
C ASP A 124 8.04 -4.65 -9.55
N TYR A 125 7.20 -3.61 -9.54
CA TYR A 125 5.82 -3.67 -9.07
C TYR A 125 5.01 -4.77 -9.77
N ILE A 126 5.22 -4.96 -11.08
CA ILE A 126 4.48 -5.94 -11.87
C ILE A 126 4.74 -7.36 -11.40
N GLU A 127 5.94 -7.67 -10.90
CA GLU A 127 6.29 -9.01 -10.42
C GLU A 127 5.44 -9.41 -9.20
N PHE A 128 5.23 -8.48 -8.27
CA PHE A 128 4.30 -8.66 -7.16
C PHE A 128 2.85 -8.76 -7.64
N ALA A 129 2.43 -7.86 -8.53
CA ALA A 129 1.06 -7.84 -9.04
C ALA A 129 0.69 -9.15 -9.77
N THR A 130 1.60 -9.73 -10.55
CA THR A 130 1.39 -11.01 -11.26
C THR A 130 1.51 -12.23 -10.35
N SER A 131 2.08 -12.07 -9.16
CA SER A 131 2.21 -13.15 -8.16
C SER A 131 1.07 -13.14 -7.14
N ALA A 132 0.12 -12.21 -7.26
CA ALA A 132 -1.10 -12.23 -6.49
C ALA A 132 -1.91 -13.50 -6.79
N GLY A 133 -2.60 -14.03 -5.77
CA GLY A 133 -3.47 -15.18 -5.94
C GLY A 133 -4.64 -14.91 -6.90
N ALA A 134 -5.44 -15.94 -7.19
CA ALA A 134 -6.61 -15.82 -8.06
C ALA A 134 -7.65 -14.80 -7.57
N ASP A 135 -7.61 -14.47 -6.27
CA ASP A 135 -8.43 -13.44 -5.62
C ASP A 135 -7.80 -12.04 -5.65
N GLY A 136 -6.66 -11.87 -6.32
CA GLY A 136 -5.93 -10.62 -6.42
C GLY A 136 -5.09 -10.27 -5.18
N VAL A 137 -4.91 -11.20 -4.22
CA VAL A 137 -4.15 -10.98 -2.99
C VAL A 137 -2.78 -11.66 -3.04
N PHE A 138 -1.71 -10.86 -2.96
CA PHE A 138 -0.34 -11.29 -2.77
C PHE A 138 -0.10 -11.74 -1.33
N ARG A 139 0.40 -12.98 -1.18
CA ARG A 139 0.62 -13.64 0.11
C ARG A 139 2.08 -14.01 0.39
N GLY A 140 2.99 -13.61 -0.50
CA GLY A 140 4.36 -14.10 -0.57
C GLY A 140 4.59 -14.89 -1.88
N PHE A 141 5.86 -15.13 -2.20
CA PHE A 141 6.28 -15.99 -3.31
C PHE A 141 6.30 -17.47 -2.92
#